data_AF-A0A521MJZ6-F1
#
_entry.id   AF-A0A521MJZ6-F1
#
_cell.length_a   1.000
_cell.length_b   1.000
_cell.length_c   1.000
_cell.angle_alpha   90.00
_cell.angle_beta   90.00
_cell.angle_gamma   90.00
#
_symmetry.space_group_name_H-M   'P 1'
#
loop_
_entity.id
_entity.type
_entity.pdbx_description
1 polymer ?
#
loop_
_entity_poly.entity_id
_entity_poly.type
_entity_poly.pdbx_seq_one_letter_code
_entity_poly.pdbx_strand_id
1 'polypeptide(L)' 'MLTVREAAAVIRELREEKRWTQADLAQRARVSRSFIADLESGKPTVEASKLFDVFQAFGLEMALRDRETGEVRW' A
#
# COMPACT_ATOMS: atom_id res chain seq x y z
N MET A 1 -4.45 -1.48 16.89
CA MET A 1 -4.84 -2.76 16.25
C MET A 1 -4.41 -2.60 14.81
N LEU A 2 -3.43 -3.38 14.32
CA LEU A 2 -2.92 -3.20 12.96
C LEU A 2 -4.01 -3.61 11.96
N THR A 3 -4.68 -2.63 11.33
CA THR A 3 -5.80 -2.90 10.41
C THR A 3 -5.46 -2.60 8.96
N VAL A 4 -6.19 -3.24 8.05
CA VAL A 4 -6.17 -2.91 6.61
C VAL A 4 -6.44 -1.41 6.38
N ARG A 5 -7.28 -0.79 7.22
CA ARG A 5 -7.59 0.64 7.13
C ARG A 5 -6.38 1.52 7.47
N GLU A 6 -5.55 1.15 8.43
CA GLU A 6 -4.32 1.90 8.75
C GLU A 6 -3.31 1.79 7.61
N ALA A 7 -3.13 0.58 7.04
CA ALA A 7 -2.28 0.39 5.87
C ALA A 7 -2.79 1.20 4.64
N ALA A 8 -4.10 1.23 4.43
CA ALA A 8 -4.74 2.01 3.37
C ALA A 8 -4.49 3.52 3.52
N ALA A 9 -4.51 4.03 4.75
CA ALA A 9 -4.21 5.43 5.03
C ALA A 9 -2.76 5.79 4.67
N VAL A 10 -1.80 4.92 5.02
CA VAL A 10 -0.38 5.12 4.65
C VAL A 10 -0.19 5.15 3.13
N ILE A 11 -0.85 4.26 2.40
CA ILE A 11 -0.75 4.23 0.93
C ILE A 11 -1.31 5.52 0.32
N ARG A 12 -2.43 6.01 0.85
CA ARG A 12 -3.01 7.28 0.42
C ARG A 12 -2.07 8.46 0.70
N GLU A 13 -1.47 8.51 1.88
CA GLU A 13 -0.51 9.54 2.28
C GLU A 13 0.70 9.56 1.33
N LEU A 14 1.33 8.41 1.10
CA LEU A 14 2.45 8.27 0.15
C LEU A 14 2.08 8.75 -1.26
N ARG A 15 0.85 8.44 -1.71
CA ARG A 15 0.35 8.92 -3.01
C ARG A 15 0.24 10.44 -3.04
N GLU A 16 -0.32 11.04 -2.00
CA GLU A 16 -0.52 12.48 -1.88
C GLU A 16 0.82 13.24 -1.77
N GLU A 17 1.80 12.71 -1.03
CA GLU A 17 3.18 13.25 -0.95
C GLU A 17 3.86 13.31 -2.31
N LYS A 18 3.68 12.27 -3.14
CA LYS A 18 4.19 12.21 -4.52
C LYS A 18 3.35 13.03 -5.50
N ARG A 19 2.25 13.65 -5.05
CA ARG A 19 1.27 14.39 -5.87
C ARG A 19 0.68 13.55 -7.00
N TRP A 20 0.48 12.26 -6.75
CA TRP A 20 -0.11 11.33 -7.71
C TRP A 20 -1.63 11.29 -7.56
N THR A 21 -2.34 11.23 -8.69
CA THR A 21 -3.74 10.81 -8.70
C THR A 21 -3.83 9.29 -8.46
N GLN A 22 -5.02 8.78 -8.13
CA GLN A 22 -5.22 7.32 -8.07
C GLN A 22 -4.94 6.64 -9.41
N ALA A 23 -5.15 7.34 -10.53
CA ALA A 23 -4.82 6.83 -11.86
C ALA A 23 -3.30 6.75 -12.08
N ASP A 24 -2.55 7.74 -11.60
CA ASP A 24 -1.09 7.77 -11.65
C ASP A 24 -0.46 6.60 -10.89
N LEU A 25 -0.97 6.32 -9.68
CA LEU A 25 -0.51 5.18 -8.87
C LEU A 25 -0.89 3.86 -9.54
N ALA A 26 -2.12 3.74 -10.04
CA ALA A 26 -2.58 2.54 -10.73
C ALA A 26 -1.71 2.21 -11.95
N GLN A 27 -1.35 3.23 -12.75
CA GLN A 27 -0.49 3.06 -13.91
C GLN A 27 0.92 2.57 -13.51
N ARG A 28 1.51 3.16 -12.47
CA ARG A 28 2.85 2.80 -11.98
C ARG A 28 2.89 1.39 -11.38
N ALA A 29 1.85 1.02 -10.65
CA ALA A 29 1.68 -0.31 -10.06
C ALA A 29 1.13 -1.36 -11.05
N ARG A 30 0.81 -0.98 -12.30
CA ARG A 30 0.22 -1.87 -13.31
C ARG A 30 -1.07 -2.57 -12.84
N VAL A 31 -1.88 -1.86 -12.08
CA VAL A 31 -3.19 -2.33 -11.58
C VAL A 31 -4.31 -1.43 -12.08
N SER A 32 -5.56 -1.81 -11.83
CA SER A 32 -6.69 -0.94 -12.17
C SER A 32 -6.81 0.24 -11.21
N ARG A 33 -7.33 1.36 -11.70
CA ARG A 33 -7.70 2.49 -10.81
C ARG A 33 -8.72 2.08 -9.74
N SER A 34 -9.66 1.19 -10.09
CA SER A 34 -10.65 0.67 -9.13
C SER A 34 -9.99 -0.11 -7.99
N PHE A 35 -8.91 -0.85 -8.27
CA PHE A 35 -8.14 -1.52 -7.23
C PHE A 35 -7.52 -0.50 -6.26
N ILE A 36 -6.92 0.59 -6.77
CA ILE A 36 -6.37 1.65 -5.90
C ILE A 36 -7.48 2.29 -5.05
N ALA A 37 -8.65 2.54 -5.62
CA ALA A 37 -9.78 3.08 -4.85
C ALA A 37 -10.27 2.12 -3.75
N ASP A 38 -10.41 0.84 -4.07
CA ASP A 38 -10.78 -0.21 -3.11
C ASP A 38 -9.74 -0.31 -1.99
N LEU A 39 -8.45 -0.30 -2.34
CA LEU A 39 -7.34 -0.35 -1.42
C LEU A 39 -7.34 0.85 -0.46
N GLU A 40 -7.40 2.08 -0.98
CA GLU A 40 -7.41 3.30 -0.16
C GLU A 40 -8.69 3.44 0.69
N SER A 41 -9.79 2.78 0.31
CA SER A 41 -11.00 2.71 1.14
C SER A 41 -10.87 1.74 2.33
N GLY A 42 -9.81 0.92 2.34
CA GLY A 42 -9.58 -0.11 3.35
C GLY A 42 -10.42 -1.38 3.12
N LYS A 43 -10.77 -1.69 1.86
CA LYS A 43 -11.51 -2.92 1.53
C LYS A 43 -10.73 -4.13 2.04
N PRO A 44 -11.34 -5.02 2.86
CA PRO A 44 -10.61 -6.10 3.53
C PRO A 44 -10.14 -7.21 2.58
N THR A 45 -10.71 -7.29 1.37
CA THR A 45 -10.50 -8.38 0.41
C THR A 45 -9.63 -7.97 -0.78
N VAL A 46 -8.69 -7.05 -0.59
CA VAL A 46 -7.71 -6.71 -1.64
C VAL A 46 -6.73 -7.85 -1.86
N GLU A 47 -6.37 -8.10 -3.11
CA GLU A 47 -5.38 -9.10 -3.48
C GLU A 47 -3.98 -8.67 -3.01
N ALA A 48 -3.34 -9.51 -2.20
CA ALA A 48 -2.03 -9.22 -1.62
C ALA A 48 -0.94 -9.01 -2.68
N SER A 49 -0.94 -9.77 -3.78
CA SER A 49 0.02 -9.60 -4.88
C SER A 49 0.01 -8.17 -5.43
N LYS A 50 -1.18 -7.64 -5.71
CA LYS A 50 -1.37 -6.26 -6.20
C LYS A 50 -1.00 -5.20 -5.17
N LEU A 51 -1.14 -5.51 -3.88
CA LEU A 51 -0.64 -4.65 -2.81
C LEU A 51 0.90 -4.57 -2.85
N PHE A 52 1.60 -5.66 -3.10
CA PHE A 52 3.06 -5.64 -3.31
C PHE A 52 3.46 -4.85 -4.56
N ASP A 53 2.70 -4.95 -5.66
CA ASP A 53 2.93 -4.13 -6.85
C ASP A 53 2.83 -2.62 -6.54
N VAL A 54 1.92 -2.23 -5.62
CA VAL A 54 1.80 -0.84 -5.14
C VAL A 54 3.03 -0.42 -4.34
N PHE A 55 3.58 -1.26 -3.45
CA PHE A 55 4.82 -0.92 -2.74
C PHE A 55 6.00 -0.76 -3.71
N GLN A 56 6.12 -1.66 -4.69
CA GLN A 56 7.15 -1.57 -5.72
C GLN A 56 7.02 -0.30 -6.56
N ALA A 57 5.78 0.15 -6.85
CA ALA A 57 5.55 1.41 -7.56
C ALA A 57 6.04 2.65 -6.78
N PHE A 58 6.10 2.59 -5.45
CA PHE A 58 6.70 3.61 -4.60
C PHE A 58 8.22 3.44 -4.43
N GLY A 59 8.81 2.34 -4.91
CA GLY A 59 10.19 1.96 -4.61
C GLY A 59 10.38 1.53 -3.16
N LEU A 60 9.35 0.95 -2.56
CA LEU A 60 9.34 0.49 -1.16
C LEU A 60 9.31 -1.03 -1.08
N GLU A 61 9.89 -1.53 0.01
CA GLU A 61 9.86 -2.94 0.39
C GLU A 61 9.05 -3.11 1.69
N MET A 62 8.48 -4.29 1.89
CA MET A 62 7.80 -4.64 3.14
C MET A 62 8.79 -5.31 4.08
N ALA A 63 8.81 -4.90 5.35
CA ALA A 63 9.55 -5.57 6.40
C ALA A 63 8.63 -5.92 7.57
N LEU A 64 8.85 -7.09 8.17
CA LEU A 64 8.19 -7.53 9.39
C LEU A 64 9.03 -7.12 10.60
N ARG A 65 8.45 -6.31 11.49
CA ARG A 65 9.10 -5.91 12.74
C ARG A 65 8.54 -6.72 13.90
N ASP A 66 9.41 -7.39 14.65
CA ASP A 66 9.08 -8.03 15.91
C ASP A 66 8.62 -6.96 16.93
N ARG A 67 7.48 -7.20 17.58
CA ARG A 67 6.85 -6.21 18.47
C ARG A 67 7.49 -6.13 19.84
N GLU A 68 8.23 -7.15 20.27
CA GLU A 68 8.85 -7.23 21.58
C GLU A 68 10.33 -6.85 21.51
N THR A 69 11.05 -7.40 20.54
CA THR A 69 12.50 -7.19 20.37
C THR A 69 12.82 -5.99 19.47
N GLY A 70 11.87 -5.57 18.63
CA GLY A 70 12.08 -4.51 17.64
C GLY A 70 12.92 -4.93 16.42
N GLU A 71 13.32 -6.20 16.34
CA GLU A 71 14.06 -6.76 15.21
C GLU A 71 13.27 -6.62 13.91
N VAL A 72 13.92 -6.18 12.82
CA VAL A 72 13.30 -6.03 11.50
C VAL A 72 13.79 -7.15 10.58
N ARG A 73 12.83 -7.86 9.98
CA ARG A 73 13.04 -8.94 9.01
C ARG A 73 12.49 -8.48 7.66
N TRP A 74 13.34 -8.45 6.63
CA TRP A 74 12.99 -8.10 5.25
C TRP A 74 12.46 -9.32 4.52
#